data_AF-X1NLG7-F1
#
_entry.id   AF-X1NLG7-F1
#
_cell.length_a   1.000
_cell.length_b   1.000
_cell.length_c   1.000
_cell.angle_alpha   90.00
_cell.angle_beta   90.00
_cell.angle_gamma   90.00
#
_symmetry.space_group_name_H-M   'P 1'
#
loop_
_entity.id
_entity.type
_entity.pdbx_description
1 polymer ?
#
loop_
_entity_poly.entity_id
_entity_poly.type
_entity_poly.pdbx_seq_one_letter_code
_entity_poly.pdbx_strand_id
1 'polypeptide(L)'
;MLKYRLFFGTLMTVFFAAVVILGGWLDGSLTASGADDRTVRGTVLCILICALIIPAQFEFSKLAAAKDLKIFTPVSIIASILFAGTWYWLQLIAMPPEIYLFFLSAFSVAVLLLYQYLGYGTSGVIANCGANCFSIIYLGLLSGLVLAVQIDFGLWPLLMFIFTVKSADIG
;
A
#
# COMPACT_ATOMS: atom_id res chain seq x y z
N MET A 1 14.74 10.66 26.98
CA MET A 1 14.51 10.47 25.53
C MET A 1 14.95 9.09 25.03
N LEU A 2 16.10 8.55 25.44
CA LEU A 2 16.57 7.22 25.01
C LEU A 2 15.63 6.06 25.40
N LYS A 3 15.09 6.08 26.63
CA LYS A 3 14.15 5.05 27.13
C LYS A 3 12.91 4.90 26.24
N TYR A 4 12.32 6.02 25.81
CA TYR A 4 11.14 6.01 24.94
C TYR A 4 11.46 5.49 23.52
N ARG A 5 12.64 5.82 22.98
CA ARG A 5 13.08 5.34 21.66
C ARG A 5 13.29 3.83 21.65
N LEU A 6 13.95 3.30 22.68
CA LEU A 6 14.18 1.86 22.83
C LEU A 6 12.85 1.12 23.03
N PHE A 7 11.96 1.64 23.88
CA PHE A 7 10.66 1.03 24.13
C PHE A 7 9.79 1.00 22.88
N PHE A 8 9.67 2.11 22.14
CA PHE A 8 8.88 2.16 20.91
C PHE A 8 9.44 1.25 19.82
N GLY A 9 10.77 1.19 19.67
CA GLY A 9 11.40 0.29 18.70
C GLY A 9 11.04 -1.16 18.97
N THR A 10 11.23 -1.63 20.21
CA THR A 10 10.86 -2.99 20.60
C THR A 10 9.36 -3.25 20.43
N LEU A 11 8.51 -2.29 20.80
CA LEU A 11 7.07 -2.41 20.66
C LEU A 11 6.65 -2.55 19.19
N MET A 12 7.25 -1.78 18.28
CA MET A 12 6.98 -1.88 16.85
C MET A 12 7.38 -3.23 16.28
N THR A 13 8.54 -3.78 16.68
CA THR A 13 8.97 -5.11 16.25
C THR A 13 8.02 -6.20 16.75
N VAL A 14 7.63 -6.16 18.03
CA VAL A 14 6.68 -7.12 18.61
C VAL A 14 5.32 -7.00 17.93
N PHE A 15 4.82 -5.79 17.73
CA PHE A 15 3.56 -5.54 17.03
C PHE A 15 3.61 -6.09 15.60
N PHE A 16 4.66 -5.79 14.84
CA PHE A 16 4.83 -6.27 13.49
C PHE A 16 4.86 -7.81 13.42
N ALA A 17 5.66 -8.46 14.28
CA ALA A 17 5.72 -9.92 14.36
C ALA A 17 4.36 -10.53 14.73
N ALA A 18 3.65 -9.92 15.69
CA ALA A 18 2.31 -10.36 16.08
C ALA A 18 1.32 -10.27 14.91
N VAL A 19 1.29 -9.15 14.17
CA VAL A 19 0.42 -8.97 12.98
C VAL A 19 0.73 -10.03 11.92
N VAL A 20 2.02 -10.29 11.66
CA VAL A 20 2.44 -11.22 10.61
C VAL A 20 2.13 -12.68 10.97
N ILE A 21 2.40 -13.09 12.21
CA ILE A 21 2.10 -14.44 12.70
C ILE A 21 0.58 -14.66 12.79
N LEU A 22 -0.15 -13.69 13.36
CA LEU A 22 -1.62 -13.75 13.46
C LEU A 22 -2.26 -13.73 12.08
N GLY A 23 -1.74 -12.93 11.15
CA GLY A 23 -2.14 -12.93 9.75
C GLY A 23 -1.96 -14.30 9.10
N GLY A 24 -0.78 -14.91 9.24
CA GLY A 24 -0.52 -16.25 8.73
C GLY A 24 -1.40 -17.34 9.36
N TRP A 25 -1.83 -17.17 10.62
CA TRP A 25 -2.76 -18.09 11.28
C TRP A 25 -4.22 -17.91 10.81
N LEU A 26 -4.62 -16.68 10.47
CA LEU A 26 -5.95 -16.34 9.96
C LEU A 26 -6.09 -16.49 8.43
N ASP A 27 -4.99 -16.73 7.71
CA ASP A 27 -5.01 -16.90 6.26
C ASP A 27 -5.95 -18.08 5.87
N GLY A 28 -6.93 -17.80 5.01
CA GLY A 28 -7.96 -18.77 4.60
C GLY A 28 -9.20 -18.84 5.49
N SER A 29 -9.27 -18.10 6.61
CA SER A 29 -10.41 -18.15 7.52
C SER A 29 -11.67 -17.43 7.01
N LEU A 30 -11.50 -16.48 6.07
CA LEU A 30 -12.59 -15.63 5.57
C LEU A 30 -13.52 -16.32 4.57
N THR A 31 -13.04 -17.33 3.85
CA THR A 31 -13.77 -18.10 2.84
C THR A 31 -13.94 -19.57 3.21
N ALA A 32 -13.90 -19.90 4.51
CA ALA A 32 -14.09 -21.26 5.04
C ALA A 32 -15.54 -21.81 4.88
N SER A 33 -16.21 -21.50 3.77
CA SER A 33 -17.39 -22.20 3.29
C SER A 33 -16.90 -23.43 2.52
N GLY A 34 -17.41 -24.63 2.87
CA GLY A 34 -17.03 -25.90 2.24
C GLY A 34 -17.36 -26.04 0.74
N ALA A 35 -17.80 -24.96 0.10
CA ALA A 35 -18.11 -24.87 -1.33
C ALA A 35 -17.17 -23.95 -2.13
N ASP A 36 -16.26 -23.20 -1.48
CA ASP A 36 -15.41 -22.19 -2.13
C ASP A 36 -13.92 -22.59 -2.06
N ASP A 37 -13.34 -22.94 -3.21
CA ASP A 37 -11.96 -23.45 -3.33
C ASP A 37 -10.90 -22.33 -3.27
N ARG A 38 -11.28 -21.13 -2.81
CA ARG A 38 -10.42 -19.94 -2.77
C ARG A 38 -10.19 -19.50 -1.34
N THR A 39 -9.12 -20.00 -0.73
CA THR A 39 -8.66 -19.46 0.57
C THR A 39 -8.12 -18.05 0.37
N VAL A 40 -8.83 -17.03 0.86
CA VAL A 40 -8.34 -15.63 0.83
C VAL A 40 -7.19 -15.48 1.83
N ARG A 41 -6.05 -14.94 1.39
CA ARG A 41 -4.82 -14.78 2.19
C ARG A 41 -4.33 -13.34 2.21
N GLY A 42 -3.63 -12.98 3.27
CA GLY A 42 -2.96 -11.69 3.44
C GLY A 42 -3.85 -10.57 3.97
N THR A 43 -5.05 -10.85 4.49
CA THR A 43 -6.01 -9.80 4.91
C THR A 43 -5.46 -8.88 5.98
N VAL A 44 -4.86 -9.42 7.03
CA VAL A 44 -4.33 -8.63 8.15
C VAL A 44 -3.19 -7.72 7.68
N LEU A 45 -2.32 -8.25 6.82
CA LEU A 45 -1.23 -7.48 6.22
C LEU A 45 -1.76 -6.40 5.27
N CYS A 46 -2.82 -6.68 4.53
CA CYS A 46 -3.48 -5.72 3.64
C CYS A 46 -4.05 -4.55 4.43
N ILE A 47 -4.74 -4.83 5.54
CA ILE A 47 -5.25 -3.79 6.45
C ILE A 47 -4.10 -2.95 7.01
N LEU A 48 -3.00 -3.58 7.44
CA LEU A 48 -1.84 -2.85 7.94
C LEU A 48 -1.25 -1.91 6.87
N ILE A 49 -1.05 -2.39 5.65
CA ILE A 49 -0.50 -1.58 4.55
C ILE A 49 -1.43 -0.42 4.21
N CYS A 50 -2.74 -0.67 4.09
CA CYS A 50 -3.74 0.38 3.88
C CYS A 50 -3.70 1.44 4.99
N ALA A 51 -3.54 1.03 6.25
CA ALA A 51 -3.44 1.94 7.38
C ALA A 51 -2.14 2.77 7.34
N LEU A 52 -1.01 2.19 6.89
CA LEU A 52 0.27 2.88 6.77
C LEU A 52 0.34 3.86 5.58
N ILE A 53 -0.41 3.60 4.50
CA ILE A 53 -0.47 4.49 3.34
C ILE A 53 -1.06 5.85 3.68
N ILE A 54 -2.06 5.90 4.57
CA ILE A 54 -2.72 7.16 4.98
C ILE A 54 -1.71 8.17 5.54
N PRO A 55 -0.96 7.90 6.63
CA PRO A 55 0.04 8.82 7.15
C PRO A 55 1.20 9.03 6.16
N ALA A 56 1.61 8.01 5.39
CA ALA A 56 2.66 8.15 4.39
C ALA A 56 2.30 9.18 3.31
N GLN A 57 1.04 9.19 2.85
CA GLN A 57 0.55 10.19 1.90
C GLN A 57 0.52 11.60 2.50
N PHE A 58 0.12 11.74 3.76
CA PHE A 58 0.18 13.03 4.45
C PHE A 58 1.62 13.55 4.58
N GLU A 59 2.58 12.69 4.94
CA GLU A 59 4.00 13.07 4.99
C GLU A 59 4.53 13.44 3.60
N PHE A 60 4.24 12.63 2.58
CA PHE A 60 4.63 12.92 1.20
C PHE A 60 4.06 14.25 0.70
N SER A 61 2.81 14.56 1.04
CA SER A 61 2.20 15.85 0.70
C SER A 61 2.95 17.06 1.29
N LYS A 62 3.50 16.93 2.50
CA LYS A 62 4.31 17.98 3.13
C LYS A 62 5.65 18.14 2.44
N LEU A 63 6.29 17.02 2.05
CA LEU A 63 7.53 17.04 1.30
C LEU A 63 7.34 17.66 -0.09
N ALA A 64 6.25 17.32 -0.77
CA ALA A 64 5.89 17.88 -2.07
C ALA A 64 5.58 19.38 -1.98
N ALA A 65 4.91 19.83 -0.92
CA ALA A 65 4.65 21.24 -0.68
C ALA A 65 5.93 22.08 -0.55
N ALA A 66 7.04 21.51 -0.06
CA ALA A 66 8.34 22.18 -0.01
C ALA A 66 8.97 22.43 -1.40
N LYS A 67 8.37 21.87 -2.47
CA LYS A 67 8.74 22.06 -3.87
C LYS A 67 7.62 22.71 -4.70
N ASP A 68 6.65 23.35 -4.04
CA ASP A 68 5.47 23.95 -4.67
C ASP A 68 4.61 22.95 -5.47
N LEU A 69 4.70 21.65 -5.15
CA LEU A 69 3.89 20.60 -5.76
C LEU A 69 2.66 20.31 -4.90
N LYS A 70 1.51 20.12 -5.54
CA LYS A 70 0.25 19.83 -4.86
C LYS A 70 -0.13 18.36 -4.97
N ILE A 71 -0.23 17.70 -3.82
CA ILE A 71 -0.75 16.33 -3.72
C ILE A 71 -2.23 16.39 -3.37
N PHE A 72 -3.06 15.74 -4.17
CA PHE A 72 -4.50 15.63 -3.96
C PHE A 72 -4.77 14.48 -3.01
N THR A 73 -4.56 14.73 -1.71
CA THR A 73 -4.56 13.69 -0.68
C THR A 73 -5.78 12.77 -0.70
N PRO A 74 -7.04 13.21 -0.91
CA PRO A 74 -8.17 12.28 -0.93
C PRO A 74 -8.10 11.30 -2.11
N VAL A 75 -7.73 11.80 -3.29
CA VAL A 75 -7.62 10.97 -4.50
C VAL A 75 -6.41 10.05 -4.40
N SER A 76 -5.26 10.57 -4.00
CA SER A 76 -4.00 9.84 -3.93
C SER A 76 -4.00 8.78 -2.84
N ILE A 77 -4.67 9.00 -1.69
CA ILE A 77 -4.85 7.96 -0.66
C ILE A 77 -5.70 6.81 -1.20
N ILE A 78 -6.88 7.10 -1.77
CA ILE A 78 -7.79 6.08 -2.29
C ILE A 78 -7.10 5.28 -3.41
N ALA A 79 -6.49 5.96 -4.37
CA ALA A 79 -5.75 5.31 -5.44
C ALA A 79 -4.61 4.44 -4.90
N SER A 80 -3.80 4.96 -3.98
CA SER A 80 -2.69 4.20 -3.38
C SER A 80 -3.16 2.94 -2.65
N ILE A 81 -4.28 3.01 -1.92
CA ILE A 81 -4.88 1.85 -1.25
C ILE A 81 -5.34 0.80 -2.27
N LEU A 82 -5.98 1.24 -3.36
CA LEU A 82 -6.41 0.33 -4.42
C LEU A 82 -5.22 -0.35 -5.10
N PHE A 83 -4.16 0.41 -5.41
CA PHE A 83 -2.93 -0.11 -6.00
C PHE A 83 -2.19 -1.07 -5.06
N ALA A 84 -2.06 -0.72 -3.78
CA ALA A 84 -1.39 -1.58 -2.80
C ALA A 84 -2.14 -2.90 -2.61
N GLY A 85 -3.47 -2.85 -2.56
CA GLY A 85 -4.31 -4.02 -2.38
C GLY A 85 -4.48 -4.89 -3.63
N THR A 86 -3.81 -4.61 -4.77
CA THR A 86 -3.99 -5.32 -6.05
C THR A 86 -4.01 -6.84 -5.86
N TRP A 87 -2.98 -7.43 -5.26
CA TRP A 87 -2.90 -8.88 -5.04
C TRP A 87 -3.99 -9.44 -4.11
N TYR A 88 -4.55 -8.60 -3.24
CA TYR A 88 -5.66 -8.99 -2.37
C TYR A 88 -7.01 -8.93 -3.11
N TRP A 89 -7.29 -7.84 -3.82
CA TRP A 89 -8.54 -7.65 -4.56
C TRP A 89 -8.75 -8.70 -5.65
N LEU A 90 -7.66 -9.13 -6.30
CA LEU A 90 -7.71 -10.14 -7.35
C LEU A 90 -8.00 -11.56 -6.83
N GLN A 91 -7.85 -11.82 -5.52
CA GLN A 91 -8.34 -13.07 -4.94
C GLN A 91 -9.88 -13.07 -4.84
N LEU A 92 -10.49 -11.89 -4.67
CA LEU A 92 -11.95 -11.71 -4.59
C LEU A 92 -12.60 -11.59 -5.97
N ILE A 93 -11.90 -10.98 -6.93
CA ILE A 93 -12.41 -10.72 -8.28
C ILE A 93 -11.56 -11.53 -9.27
N ALA A 94 -12.19 -12.43 -10.03
CA ALA A 94 -11.53 -13.23 -11.06
C ALA A 94 -11.16 -12.41 -12.32
N MET A 95 -10.27 -11.43 -12.17
CA MET A 95 -9.79 -10.57 -13.25
C MET A 95 -8.27 -10.74 -13.42
N PRO A 96 -7.73 -10.69 -14.64
CA PRO A 96 -6.28 -10.63 -14.86
C PRO A 96 -5.67 -9.37 -14.22
N PRO A 97 -4.49 -9.46 -13.57
CA PRO A 97 -3.84 -8.31 -12.93
C PRO A 97 -3.58 -7.15 -13.89
N GLU A 98 -3.21 -7.46 -15.13
CA GLU A 98 -2.92 -6.47 -16.17
C GLU A 98 -4.14 -5.59 -16.48
N ILE A 99 -5.31 -6.21 -16.59
CA ILE A 99 -6.57 -5.52 -16.88
C ILE A 99 -6.95 -4.64 -15.69
N TYR A 100 -6.84 -5.17 -14.47
CA TYR A 100 -7.12 -4.42 -13.25
C TYR A 100 -6.24 -3.17 -13.12
N LEU A 101 -4.92 -3.32 -13.26
CA LEU A 101 -3.97 -2.22 -13.17
C LEU A 101 -4.13 -1.21 -14.32
N PHE A 102 -4.46 -1.67 -15.52
CA PHE A 102 -4.75 -0.79 -16.65
C PHE A 102 -5.96 0.10 -16.37
N PHE A 103 -7.09 -0.47 -15.95
CA PHE A 103 -8.26 0.32 -15.62
C PHE A 103 -8.00 1.22 -14.40
N LEU A 104 -7.38 0.69 -13.35
CA LEU A 104 -7.10 1.47 -12.15
C LEU A 104 -6.18 2.67 -12.44
N SER A 105 -5.15 2.49 -13.27
CA SER A 105 -4.26 3.58 -13.69
C SER A 105 -4.99 4.62 -14.56
N ALA A 106 -5.78 4.17 -15.55
CA ALA A 106 -6.57 5.06 -16.40
C ALA A 106 -7.57 5.89 -15.58
N PHE A 107 -8.32 5.25 -14.67
CA PHE A 107 -9.26 5.94 -13.78
C PHE A 107 -8.53 6.89 -12.82
N SER A 108 -7.40 6.48 -12.24
CA SER A 108 -6.63 7.33 -11.32
C SER A 108 -6.16 8.60 -12.04
N VAL A 109 -5.58 8.48 -13.23
CA VAL A 109 -5.15 9.64 -14.02
C VAL A 109 -6.34 10.52 -14.41
N ALA A 110 -7.46 9.93 -14.85
CA ALA A 110 -8.65 10.69 -15.20
C ALA A 110 -9.21 11.49 -14.01
N VAL A 111 -9.29 10.87 -12.82
CA VAL A 111 -9.74 11.54 -11.59
C VAL A 111 -8.75 12.62 -11.15
N LEU A 112 -7.44 12.38 -11.23
CA LEU A 112 -6.43 13.40 -10.94
C LEU A 112 -6.54 14.62 -11.87
N LEU A 113 -6.72 14.38 -13.17
CA LEU A 113 -6.90 15.44 -14.16
C LEU A 113 -8.21 16.22 -13.92
N LEU A 114 -9.29 15.52 -13.62
CA LEU A 114 -10.57 16.13 -13.28
C LEU A 114 -10.45 16.99 -12.01
N TYR A 115 -9.79 16.47 -10.98
CA TYR A 115 -9.58 17.18 -9.71
C TYR A 115 -8.68 18.40 -9.90
N GLN A 116 -7.60 18.29 -10.67
CA GLN A 116 -6.74 19.41 -11.06
C GLN A 116 -7.54 20.47 -11.83
N TYR A 117 -8.36 20.07 -12.81
CA TYR A 117 -9.16 20.98 -13.61
C TYR A 117 -10.19 21.74 -12.76
N LEU A 118 -10.93 21.03 -11.90
CA LEU A 118 -11.98 21.63 -11.07
C LEU A 118 -11.43 22.48 -9.93
N GLY A 119 -10.31 22.10 -9.31
CA GLY A 119 -9.78 22.76 -8.11
C GLY A 119 -8.65 23.76 -8.35
N TYR A 120 -7.83 23.55 -9.40
CA TYR A 120 -6.56 24.27 -9.57
C TYR A 120 -6.31 24.80 -10.99
N GLY A 121 -7.24 24.55 -11.93
CA GLY A 121 -7.15 25.01 -13.31
C GLY A 121 -6.05 24.33 -14.13
N THR A 122 -5.56 24.99 -15.17
CA THR A 122 -4.62 24.44 -16.16
C THR A 122 -3.14 24.69 -15.83
N SER A 123 -2.85 25.44 -14.76
CA SER A 123 -1.47 25.73 -14.38
C SER A 123 -0.85 24.57 -13.61
N GLY A 124 0.37 24.18 -13.99
CA GLY A 124 1.14 23.15 -13.29
C GLY A 124 0.55 21.74 -13.38
N VAL A 125 -0.31 21.45 -14.37
CA VAL A 125 -1.00 20.16 -14.52
C VAL A 125 -0.01 19.00 -14.55
N ILE A 126 1.04 19.09 -15.37
CA ILE A 126 2.05 18.03 -15.49
C ILE A 126 2.79 17.81 -14.18
N ALA A 127 3.18 18.89 -13.49
CA ALA A 127 3.92 18.82 -12.24
C ALA A 127 3.07 18.21 -11.11
N ASN A 128 1.85 18.70 -10.91
CA ASN A 128 0.96 18.21 -9.87
C ASN A 128 0.48 16.79 -10.17
N CYS A 129 -0.04 16.52 -11.37
CA CYS A 129 -0.53 15.19 -11.72
C CYS A 129 0.62 14.18 -11.74
N GLY A 130 1.81 14.56 -12.24
CA GLY A 130 3.01 13.73 -12.20
C GLY A 130 3.44 13.39 -10.78
N ALA A 131 3.45 14.36 -9.86
CA ALA A 131 3.77 14.12 -8.45
C ALA A 131 2.75 13.19 -7.77
N ASN A 132 1.47 13.32 -8.10
CA ASN A 132 0.43 12.42 -7.59
C ASN A 132 0.57 11.01 -8.18
N CYS A 133 0.79 10.86 -9.49
CA CYS A 133 1.05 9.57 -10.12
C CYS A 133 2.28 8.89 -9.51
N PHE A 134 3.37 9.63 -9.31
CA PHE A 134 4.56 9.13 -8.62
C PHE A 134 4.23 8.67 -7.21
N SER A 135 3.52 9.48 -6.43
CA SER A 135 3.11 9.12 -5.06
C SER A 135 2.28 7.83 -5.03
N ILE A 136 1.32 7.69 -5.96
CA ILE A 136 0.41 6.53 -6.04
C ILE A 136 1.19 5.26 -6.41
N ILE A 137 2.09 5.34 -7.39
CA ILE A 137 2.89 4.17 -7.80
C ILE A 137 3.88 3.81 -6.69
N TYR A 138 4.60 4.81 -6.15
CA TYR A 138 5.65 4.59 -5.18
C TYR A 138 5.12 4.12 -3.81
N LEU A 139 4.07 4.76 -3.27
CA LEU A 139 3.50 4.39 -1.98
C LEU A 139 2.42 3.32 -2.09
N GLY A 140 1.70 3.25 -3.20
CA GLY A 140 0.65 2.25 -3.44
C GLY A 140 1.20 0.97 -4.08
N LEU A 141 1.55 1.01 -5.36
CA LEU A 141 1.91 -0.22 -6.10
C LEU A 141 3.13 -0.93 -5.51
N LEU A 142 4.20 -0.21 -5.16
CA LEU A 142 5.41 -0.84 -4.62
C LEU A 142 5.20 -1.40 -3.22
N SER A 143 4.35 -0.79 -2.38
CA SER A 143 4.02 -1.36 -1.07
C SER A 143 3.19 -2.64 -1.21
N GLY A 144 2.40 -2.76 -2.28
CA GLY A 144 1.67 -3.98 -2.64
C GLY A 144 2.55 -5.21 -2.89
N LEU A 145 3.84 -5.02 -3.22
CA LEU A 145 4.79 -6.15 -3.36
C LEU A 145 4.95 -6.95 -2.06
N VAL A 146 4.80 -6.30 -0.90
CA VAL A 146 4.84 -6.97 0.40
C VAL A 146 3.67 -7.96 0.53
N LEU A 147 2.50 -7.61 -0.02
CA LEU A 147 1.36 -8.52 -0.09
C LEU A 147 1.60 -9.64 -1.09
N ALA A 148 2.15 -9.32 -2.27
CA ALA A 148 2.50 -10.31 -3.28
C ALA A 148 3.39 -11.42 -2.69
N VAL A 149 4.45 -11.02 -1.97
CA VAL A 149 5.36 -11.97 -1.31
C VAL A 149 4.63 -12.86 -0.31
N GLN A 150 3.75 -12.29 0.52
CA GLN A 150 2.96 -13.08 1.48
C GLN A 150 1.99 -14.04 0.80
N ILE A 151 1.29 -13.61 -0.24
CA ILE A 151 0.24 -14.38 -0.90
C ILE A 151 0.84 -15.52 -1.74
N ASP A 152 1.88 -15.22 -2.52
CA ASP A 152 2.45 -16.16 -3.49
C ASP A 152 3.50 -17.10 -2.85
N PHE A 153 4.26 -16.61 -1.85
CA PHE A 153 5.37 -17.35 -1.25
C PHE A 153 5.18 -17.68 0.24
N GLY A 154 4.24 -17.02 0.92
CA GLY A 154 3.89 -17.29 2.31
C GLY A 154 4.72 -16.53 3.36
N LEU A 155 4.53 -16.96 4.61
CA LEU A 155 5.03 -16.27 5.81
C LEU A 155 6.56 -16.18 5.90
N TRP A 156 7.27 -17.29 5.65
CA TRP A 156 8.71 -17.35 5.84
C TRP A 156 9.47 -16.49 4.82
N PRO A 157 9.13 -16.50 3.51
CA PRO A 157 9.71 -15.59 2.55
C PRO A 157 9.42 -14.11 2.85
N LEU A 158 8.23 -13.78 3.36
CA LEU A 158 7.92 -12.42 3.81
C LEU A 158 8.86 -11.97 4.94
N LEU A 159 9.03 -12.80 5.98
CA LEU A 159 9.93 -12.49 7.10
C LEU A 159 11.38 -12.36 6.62
N MET A 160 11.84 -13.26 5.75
CA MET A 160 13.17 -13.19 5.15
C MET A 160 13.36 -11.87 4.37
N PHE A 161 12.39 -11.47 3.55
CA PHE A 161 12.41 -10.21 2.81
C PHE A 161 12.56 -9.02 3.77
N ILE A 162 11.75 -8.97 4.83
CA ILE A 162 11.74 -7.84 5.77
C ILE A 162 13.01 -7.79 6.61
N PHE A 163 13.51 -8.94 7.07
CA PHE A 163 14.79 -8.99 7.78
C PHE A 163 15.96 -8.60 6.89
N THR A 164 15.91 -8.95 5.60
CA THR A 164 16.94 -8.53 4.63
C THR A 164 16.91 -7.02 4.44
N VAL A 165 15.74 -6.41 4.21
CA VAL A 165 15.58 -4.96 4.10
C VAL A 165 16.04 -4.27 5.38
N LYS A 166 15.67 -4.81 6.56
CA LYS A 166 16.04 -4.21 7.84
C LYS A 166 17.54 -4.33 8.14
N SER A 167 18.16 -5.44 7.76
CA SER A 167 19.60 -5.64 7.94
C SER A 167 20.38 -4.72 6.99
N ALA A 168 19.96 -4.59 5.73
CA ALA A 168 20.58 -3.67 4.78
C ALA A 168 20.55 -2.20 5.25
N ASP A 169 19.52 -1.80 6.00
CA ASP A 169 19.40 -0.48 6.63
C ASP A 169 20.37 -0.28 7.82
N ILE A 170 20.73 -1.36 8.53
CA ILE A 170 21.66 -1.32 9.68
C ILE A 170 23.13 -1.49 9.24
N GLY A 171 23.37 -2.18 8.12
CA GLY A 171 24.70 -2.62 7.66
C GLY A 171 25.06 -4.01 8.17
#